data_AF-A0AAP3A5C2-F1
#
_entry.id   AF-A0AAP3A5C2-F1
#
_cell.length_a   1.000
_cell.length_b   1.000
_cell.length_c   1.000
_cell.angle_alpha   90.00
_cell.angle_beta   90.00
_cell.angle_gamma   90.00
#
_symmetry.space_group_name_H-M   'P 1'
#
loop_
_entity.id
_entity.type
_entity.pdbx_description
1 polymer ?
#
loop_
_entity_poly.entity_id
_entity_poly.type
_entity_poly.pdbx_seq_one_letter_code
_entity_poly.pdbx_strand_id
1 'polypeptide(L)' 'TIHKFTEDTELLSERSNIICISDEAHRSQVNLDQKVIVDKESGKVRKTYGFAKYLHDSLPNATYVGFTGTPIDATLDVFG' A
#
# COMPACT_ATOMS: atom_id res chain seq x y z
N THR A 1 -0.41 13.48 -5.63
CA THR A 1 0.36 12.23 -5.46
C THR A 1 0.03 11.62 -4.11
N ILE A 2 -0.05 10.30 -4.08
CA ILE A 2 -0.60 9.49 -2.99
C ILE A 2 0.25 9.50 -1.70
N HIS A 3 1.40 10.18 -1.72
CA HIS A 3 2.21 10.54 -0.56
C HIS A 3 1.45 11.29 0.56
N LYS A 4 0.25 11.81 0.30
CA LYS A 4 -0.62 12.38 1.34
C LYS A 4 -1.32 11.33 2.23
N PHE A 5 -1.26 10.05 1.87
CA PHE A 5 -1.89 8.95 2.60
C PHE A 5 -0.90 8.12 3.42
N THR A 6 0.38 8.48 3.47
CA THR A 6 1.45 7.62 4.01
C THR A 6 1.83 7.89 5.46
N GLU A 7 1.18 8.83 6.14
CA GLU A 7 1.59 9.22 7.49
C GLU A 7 0.74 8.59 8.60
N ASP A 8 -0.54 8.30 8.35
CA ASP A 8 -1.43 7.74 9.36
C ASP A 8 -2.08 6.44 8.87
N THR A 9 -1.71 5.34 9.53
CA THR A 9 -2.24 3.98 9.33
C THR A 9 -3.64 3.84 9.94
N GLU A 10 -4.50 4.83 9.71
CA GLU A 10 -5.85 4.82 10.24
C GLU A 10 -6.80 4.21 9.21
N LEU A 11 -7.81 3.54 9.74
CA LEU A 11 -8.94 3.06 8.96
C LEU A 11 -9.63 4.26 8.31
N LEU A 12 -9.50 4.40 7.00
CA LEU A 12 -10.14 5.48 6.25
C LEU A 12 -11.62 5.17 6.02
N SER A 13 -11.94 3.91 5.68
CA SER A 13 -13.31 3.49 5.49
C SER A 13 -13.49 1.97 5.43
N GLU A 14 -14.55 1.48 6.08
CA GLU A 14 -15.02 0.08 5.97
C GLU A 14 -15.99 -0.13 4.79
N ARG A 15 -16.25 0.90 3.98
CA ARG A 15 -17.25 0.81 2.91
C ARG A 15 -16.78 -0.11 1.79
N SER A 16 -17.68 -0.98 1.36
CA SER A 16 -17.45 -1.89 0.23
C SER A 16 -17.67 -1.26 -1.15
N ASN A 17 -18.26 -0.07 -1.21
CA ASN A 17 -18.52 0.65 -2.46
C ASN A 17 -17.40 1.62 -2.86
N ILE A 18 -16.17 1.35 -2.41
CA ILE A 18 -14.98 2.11 -2.77
C ILE A 18 -14.23 1.35 -3.85
N ILE A 19 -13.84 2.05 -4.91
CA ILE A 19 -13.05 1.49 -6.01
C ILE A 19 -11.72 2.23 -6.06
N CYS A 20 -10.62 1.49 -5.93
CA CYS A 20 -9.27 2.00 -6.09
C CYS A 20 -8.73 1.59 -7.46
N ILE A 21 -8.36 2.57 -8.28
CA ILE A 21 -7.80 2.34 -9.61
C ILE A 21 -6.35 2.80 -9.61
N SER A 22 -5.44 1.91 -10.00
CA SER A 22 -4.01 2.20 -10.12
C SER A 22 -3.54 2.02 -11.55
N ASP A 23 -2.93 3.06 -12.10
CA ASP A 23 -2.21 3.00 -13.37
C ASP A 23 -0.73 2.70 -13.11
N GLU A 24 -0.11 1.99 -14.05
CA GLU A 24 1.22 1.40 -13.90
C GLU A 24 1.37 0.61 -12.58
N ALA A 25 0.45 -0.31 -12.34
CA ALA A 25 0.36 -1.13 -11.12
C ALA A 25 1.67 -1.89 -10.78
N HIS A 26 2.55 -2.09 -11.75
CA HIS A 26 3.88 -2.69 -11.55
C HIS A 26 4.92 -1.74 -10.92
N ARG A 27 4.83 -0.43 -11.20
CA ARG A 27 5.74 0.61 -10.70
C ARG A 27 5.27 1.17 -9.38
N SER A 28 3.95 1.30 -9.27
CA SER A 28 3.29 1.91 -8.14
C SER A 28 3.01 0.84 -7.09
N GLN A 29 4.00 0.63 -6.20
CA GLN A 29 3.72 0.37 -4.79
C GLN A 29 3.30 -1.04 -4.35
N VAL A 30 3.67 -2.07 -5.11
CA VAL A 30 3.58 -3.48 -4.70
C VAL A 30 4.55 -3.91 -3.58
N ASN A 31 5.30 -2.98 -2.99
CA ASN A 31 6.11 -3.29 -1.81
C ASN A 31 5.15 -3.66 -0.67
N LEU A 32 4.97 -4.96 -0.43
CA LEU A 32 4.42 -5.50 0.82
C LEU A 32 5.53 -5.64 1.87
N ASP A 33 6.78 -5.48 1.44
CA ASP A 33 7.96 -5.66 2.27
C ASP A 33 7.99 -4.69 3.45
N GLN A 34 8.17 -5.26 4.64
CA GLN A 34 8.42 -4.54 5.86
C GLN A 34 9.83 -3.94 5.83
N LYS A 35 9.92 -2.60 5.78
CA LYS A 35 11.18 -1.90 6.01
C LYS A 35 11.36 -1.63 7.50
N VAL A 36 12.41 -2.21 8.06
CA VAL A 36 12.81 -1.95 9.45
C VAL A 36 13.80 -0.79 9.45
N ILE A 37 13.35 0.39 9.88
CA ILE A 37 14.20 1.57 10.06
C ILE A 37 14.58 1.62 11.53
N VAL A 38 15.87 1.41 11.81
CA VAL A 38 16.42 1.60 13.16
C VAL A 38 16.90 3.03 13.25
N ASP A 39 16.22 3.82 14.07
CA ASP A 39 16.65 5.16 14.40
C ASP A 39 17.84 5.06 15.37
N LYS A 40 19.04 5.37 14.86
CA LYS A 40 20.30 5.20 15.58
C LYS A 40 20.46 6.19 16.75
N GLU A 41 19.72 7.29 16.75
CA GLU A 41 19.79 8.30 17.81
C GLU A 41 18.82 8.00 18.97
N SER A 42 17.60 7.54 18.64
CA SER A 42 16.57 7.24 19.65
C SER A 42 16.53 5.78 20.09
N GLY A 43 17.28 4.89 19.41
CA GLY A 43 17.24 3.45 19.63
C GLY A 43 15.90 2.80 19.26
N LYS A 44 14.96 3.56 18.68
CA LYS A 44 13.62 3.06 18.33
C LYS A 44 13.64 2.36 16.97
N VAL A 45 13.07 1.17 16.95
CA VAL A 45 12.82 0.42 15.72
C VAL A 45 11.46 0.84 15.17
N ARG A 46 11.43 1.53 14.03
CA ARG A 46 10.21 1.83 13.28
C ARG A 46 10.06 0.80 12.16
N LYS A 47 8.98 0.03 12.20
CA LYS A 47 8.60 -0.88 11.11
C LYS A 47 7.66 -0.11 10.20
N THR A 48 8.09 0.18 8.98
CA THR A 48 7.22 0.74 7.95
C THR A 48 6.83 -0.39 7.00
N TYR A 49 5.54 -0.54 6.76
CA TYR A 49 5.07 -1.41 5.69
C TYR A 49 5.14 -0.64 4.37
N GLY A 50 5.19 -1.36 3.26
CA GLY A 50 5.01 -0.70 1.98
C GLY A 50 3.53 -0.44 1.70
N PHE A 51 3.29 0.34 0.65
CA PHE A 51 2.05 1.08 0.50
C PHE A 51 0.83 0.21 0.21
N ALA A 52 0.98 -0.90 -0.52
CA ALA A 52 -0.12 -1.84 -0.73
C ALA A 52 -0.75 -2.28 0.60
N LYS A 53 0.09 -2.57 1.60
CA LYS A 53 -0.38 -2.94 2.93
C LYS A 53 -1.16 -1.79 3.59
N TYR A 54 -0.67 -0.56 3.53
CA TYR A 54 -1.42 0.58 4.08
C TYR A 54 -2.75 0.80 3.39
N LEU A 55 -2.79 0.66 2.08
CA LEU A 55 -4.01 0.87 1.31
C LEU A 55 -5.07 -0.20 1.63
N HIS A 56 -4.66 -1.46 1.78
CA HIS A 56 -5.52 -2.56 2.22
C HIS A 56 -5.95 -2.42 3.68
N ASP A 57 -5.03 -2.05 4.58
CA ASP A 57 -5.36 -1.84 5.99
C ASP A 57 -6.32 -0.64 6.18
N SER A 58 -6.22 0.41 5.37
CA SER A 58 -7.07 1.61 5.45
C SER A 58 -8.42 1.47 4.73
N LEU A 59 -8.52 0.62 3.72
CA LEU A 59 -9.73 0.42 2.90
C LEU A 59 -10.02 -1.08 2.67
N PRO A 60 -10.22 -1.87 3.75
CA PRO A 60 -10.21 -3.34 3.69
C PRO A 60 -11.27 -3.95 2.77
N ASN A 61 -12.37 -3.23 2.53
CA ASN A 61 -13.49 -3.72 1.72
C ASN A 61 -13.53 -3.10 0.32
N ALA A 62 -12.52 -2.31 -0.08
CA ALA A 62 -12.50 -1.71 -1.41
C ALA A 62 -12.24 -2.73 -2.52
N THR A 63 -12.73 -2.41 -3.72
CA THR A 63 -12.36 -3.12 -4.95
C THR A 63 -11.12 -2.48 -5.56
N TYR A 64 -10.08 -3.26 -5.85
CA TYR A 64 -8.82 -2.79 -6.42
C TYR A 64 -8.73 -3.18 -7.89
N VAL A 65 -8.36 -2.22 -8.75
CA VAL A 65 -8.19 -2.43 -10.20
C VAL A 65 -6.84 -1.84 -10.62
N GLY A 66 -5.96 -2.70 -11.13
CA GLY A 66 -4.63 -2.31 -11.60
C GLY A 66 -4.51 -2.44 -13.12
N PHE A 67 -4.01 -1.41 -13.79
CA PHE A 67 -3.61 -1.45 -15.20
C PHE A 67 -2.09 -1.37 -15.28
N THR A 68 -1.46 -2.18 -16.14
CA THR A 68 -0.01 -2.16 -16.33
C THR A 68 0.38 -2.72 -17.70
N GLY A 69 1.37 -2.10 -18.34
CA GLY A 69 2.00 -2.61 -19.57
C GLY A 69 3.06 -3.69 -19.32
N THR A 70 3.50 -3.85 -18.06
CA THR A 70 4.54 -4.80 -17.66
C THR A 70 4.13 -5.51 -16.37
N PRO A 71 3.33 -6.60 -16.45
CA PRO A 71 2.88 -7.31 -15.26
C PRO A 71 4.07 -7.98 -14.55
N ILE A 72 4.03 -7.99 -13.21
CA ILE A 72 4.98 -8.69 -12.34
C ILE A 72 4.19 -9.46 -11.27
N ASP A 73 4.73 -10.57 -10.76
CA ASP A 73 3.99 -11.46 -9.84
C ASP A 73 3.46 -10.72 -8.60
N ALA A 74 4.24 -9.77 -8.07
CA ALA A 74 3.85 -8.96 -6.91
C ALA A 74 2.60 -8.08 -7.14
N THR A 75 2.15 -7.89 -8.39
CA THR A 75 0.88 -7.19 -8.67
C THR A 75 -0.35 -8.01 -8.30
N LEU A 76 -0.26 -9.35 -8.36
CA LEU A 76 -1.34 -10.25 -7.97
C LEU A 76 -1.64 -10.13 -6.46
N ASP A 77 -0.60 -10.02 -5.64
CA ASP A 77 -0.76 -9.90 -4.18
C ASP A 77 -1.48 -8.61 -3.75
N VAL A 78 -1.58 -7.62 -4.63
CA VAL A 78 -2.18 -6.31 -4.34
C VAL A 78 -3.54 -6.13 -5.01
N PHE A 79 -3.70 -6.60 -6.24
CA PHE A 79 -4.89 -6.36 -7.05
C PHE A 79 -5.77 -7.60 -7.26
N GLY A 80 -5.32 -8.79 -6.82
CA GLY A 80 -6.03 -10.05 -6.97
C GLY A 80 -5.55 -10.90 -8.15
#